data_AF-A0A0F7PHE7-F1
#
_entry.id   AF-A0A0F7PHE7-F1
#
_cell.length_a   1.000
_cell.length_b   1.000
_cell.length_c   1.000
_cell.angle_alpha   90.00
_cell.angle_beta   90.00
_cell.angle_gamma   90.00
#
_symmetry.space_group_name_H-M   'P 1'
#
loop_
_entity.id
_entity.type
_entity.pdbx_description
1 polymer ?
#
loop_
_entity_poly.entity_id
_entity_poly.type
_entity_poly.pdbx_seq_one_letter_code
_entity_poly.pdbx_strand_id
1 'polypeptide(L)'
;MAGQKTDKGKSPKKNGGNMMGMLSKVFALIAAVLATLFFAAVFDVGHLGLHHILGGYAIGLVPLFAILTIAAMLLTPKPDADIEAQSAKIAGLTDSVSKVTSQIIALQDQLDSLNGQDNETLRARNKELQAELDAIHQVERDKVDGQIEALRKRNEELEEQIKTWAFEAVGKSVSGEQVKPMKAA
;
A
#
# COMPACT_ATOMS: atom_id res chain seq x y z
N MET A 1 -80.43 -8.64 45.53
CA MET A 1 -79.39 -9.01 46.51
C MET A 1 -78.04 -9.00 45.83
N ALA A 2 -77.05 -8.45 46.55
CA ALA A 2 -75.67 -8.30 46.13
C ALA A 2 -74.95 -9.63 45.90
N GLY A 3 -73.89 -9.58 45.10
CA GLY A 3 -72.99 -10.70 44.87
C GLY A 3 -71.68 -10.26 44.22
N GLN A 4 -71.00 -9.30 44.85
CA GLN A 4 -69.62 -8.92 44.56
C GLN A 4 -68.73 -10.17 44.69
N LYS A 5 -68.03 -10.58 43.63
CA LYS A 5 -66.89 -11.50 43.75
C LYS A 5 -65.63 -10.75 43.35
N THR A 6 -64.75 -10.72 44.34
CA THR A 6 -63.53 -9.93 44.50
C THR A 6 -62.49 -10.22 43.43
N ASP A 7 -62.01 -9.13 42.83
CA ASP A 7 -60.69 -9.00 42.21
C ASP A 7 -59.61 -9.44 43.21
N LYS A 8 -58.85 -10.50 42.88
CA LYS A 8 -57.61 -10.84 43.59
C LYS A 8 -56.57 -11.35 42.61
N GLY A 9 -55.59 -10.49 42.34
CA GLY A 9 -54.20 -10.91 42.20
C GLY A 9 -53.62 -11.03 40.79
N LYS A 10 -53.60 -9.94 40.00
CA LYS A 10 -52.48 -9.77 39.05
C LYS A 10 -51.24 -9.38 39.84
N SER A 11 -50.36 -10.34 40.10
CA SER A 11 -48.99 -10.07 40.53
C SER A 11 -48.27 -9.29 39.43
N PRO A 12 -47.50 -8.24 39.76
CA PRO A 12 -46.81 -7.45 38.75
C PRO A 12 -45.76 -8.32 38.06
N LYS A 13 -45.81 -8.37 36.73
CA LYS A 13 -44.80 -8.99 35.86
C LYS A 13 -43.46 -8.31 36.17
N LYS A 14 -42.61 -9.00 36.91
CA LYS A 14 -41.32 -8.50 37.40
C LYS A 14 -40.39 -8.30 36.20
N ASN A 15 -40.08 -7.05 35.85
CA ASN A 15 -39.07 -6.63 34.86
C ASN A 15 -37.61 -7.02 35.25
N GLY A 16 -37.43 -8.06 36.08
CA GLY A 16 -36.16 -8.41 36.71
C GLY A 16 -35.15 -9.11 35.79
N GLY A 17 -35.59 -9.67 34.66
CA GLY A 17 -34.70 -10.47 33.79
C GLY A 17 -33.64 -9.65 33.03
N ASN A 18 -34.01 -8.47 32.52
CA ASN A 18 -33.09 -7.67 31.70
C ASN A 18 -32.00 -6.99 32.55
N MET A 19 -32.34 -6.58 33.77
CA MET A 19 -31.38 -6.00 34.72
C MET A 19 -30.38 -7.06 35.22
N MET A 20 -30.84 -8.29 35.45
CA MET A 20 -30.01 -9.41 35.89
C MET A 20 -28.99 -9.85 34.81
N GLY A 21 -29.42 -9.84 33.53
CA GLY A 21 -28.53 -10.08 32.39
C GLY A 21 -27.51 -8.96 32.13
N MET A 22 -27.83 -7.72 32.49
CA MET A 22 -26.88 -6.61 32.41
C MET A 22 -25.85 -6.68 33.55
N LEU A 23 -26.31 -7.03 34.77
CA LEU A 23 -25.46 -7.27 35.93
C LEU A 23 -24.45 -8.40 35.71
N SER A 24 -24.86 -9.53 35.09
CA SER A 24 -23.92 -10.61 34.78
C SER A 24 -22.85 -10.21 33.78
N LYS A 25 -23.18 -9.40 32.77
CA LYS A 25 -22.19 -8.85 31.82
C LYS A 25 -21.19 -7.92 32.51
N VAL A 26 -21.65 -7.06 33.41
CA VAL A 26 -20.78 -6.16 34.18
C VAL A 26 -19.84 -6.98 35.07
N PHE A 27 -20.36 -7.99 35.78
CA PHE A 27 -19.53 -8.87 36.61
C PHE A 27 -18.54 -9.70 35.78
N ALA A 28 -18.95 -10.21 34.62
CA ALA A 28 -18.07 -10.94 33.71
C ALA A 28 -16.95 -10.05 33.17
N LEU A 29 -17.25 -8.79 32.85
CA LEU A 29 -16.25 -7.85 32.35
C LEU A 29 -15.23 -7.48 33.44
N ILE A 30 -15.69 -7.18 34.66
CA ILE A 30 -14.79 -6.90 35.79
C ILE A 30 -13.94 -8.13 36.13
N ALA A 31 -14.54 -9.33 36.10
CA ALA A 31 -13.80 -10.57 36.29
C ALA A 31 -12.73 -10.78 35.20
N ALA A 32 -13.05 -10.53 33.93
CA ALA A 32 -12.10 -10.66 32.83
C ALA A 32 -10.90 -9.70 32.99
N VAL A 33 -11.15 -8.46 33.41
CA VAL A 33 -10.08 -7.48 33.70
C VAL A 33 -9.22 -7.93 34.89
N LEU A 34 -9.83 -8.46 35.95
CA LEU A 34 -9.07 -9.01 37.08
C LEU A 34 -8.24 -10.23 36.67
N ALA A 35 -8.78 -11.10 35.82
CA ALA A 35 -8.06 -12.27 35.30
C ALA A 35 -6.84 -11.88 34.47
N THR A 36 -6.98 -10.88 33.57
CA THR A 36 -5.85 -10.39 32.78
C THR A 36 -4.80 -9.70 33.65
N LEU A 37 -5.21 -8.95 34.67
CA LEU A 37 -4.30 -8.34 35.64
C LEU A 37 -3.52 -9.40 36.45
N PHE A 38 -4.18 -10.45 36.91
CA PHE A 38 -3.50 -11.55 37.61
C PHE A 38 -2.56 -12.33 36.69
N PHE A 39 -2.98 -12.61 35.45
CA PHE A 39 -2.13 -13.27 34.48
C PHE A 39 -0.87 -12.44 34.16
N ALA A 40 -1.05 -11.13 33.93
CA ALA A 40 0.06 -10.20 33.72
C ALA A 40 1.00 -10.12 34.93
N ALA A 41 0.46 -10.17 36.16
CA ALA A 41 1.25 -10.16 37.39
C ALA A 41 2.04 -11.47 37.62
N VAL A 42 1.49 -12.63 37.24
CA VAL A 42 2.15 -13.93 37.39
C VAL A 42 3.30 -14.11 36.38
N PHE A 43 3.12 -13.64 35.15
CA PHE A 43 4.11 -13.75 34.08
C PHE A 43 5.04 -12.54 33.95
N ASP A 44 4.91 -11.57 34.87
CA ASP A 44 5.61 -10.27 34.84
C ASP A 44 5.60 -9.61 33.44
N VAL A 45 4.42 -9.62 32.81
CA VAL A 45 4.23 -9.08 31.46
C VAL A 45 4.54 -7.58 31.49
N GLY A 46 5.69 -7.22 30.91
CA GLY A 46 6.15 -5.83 30.81
C GLY A 46 7.18 -5.39 31.87
N HIS A 47 7.72 -6.29 32.70
CA HIS A 47 8.71 -5.96 33.76
C HIS A 47 8.23 -4.85 34.72
N LEU A 48 6.92 -4.73 34.90
CA LEU A 48 6.30 -3.64 35.68
C LEU A 48 6.33 -3.92 37.19
N GLY A 49 6.82 -5.08 37.64
CA GLY A 49 6.87 -5.42 39.05
C GLY A 49 5.49 -5.56 39.69
N LEU A 50 4.45 -5.85 38.88
CA LEU A 50 3.05 -5.93 39.33
C LEU A 50 2.89 -6.96 40.46
N HIS A 51 3.71 -8.01 40.48
CA HIS A 51 3.69 -9.04 41.52
C HIS A 51 3.90 -8.46 42.93
N HIS A 52 4.78 -7.46 43.11
CA HIS A 52 4.99 -6.83 44.43
C HIS A 52 3.87 -5.87 44.82
N ILE A 53 3.28 -5.17 43.85
CA ILE A 53 2.18 -4.24 44.09
C ILE A 53 0.88 -5.01 44.39
N LEU A 54 0.55 -6.01 43.56
CA LEU A 54 -0.65 -6.82 43.74
C LEU A 54 -0.53 -7.80 44.91
N GLY A 55 0.69 -8.24 45.28
CA GLY A 55 0.89 -9.17 46.39
C GLY A 55 0.26 -8.69 47.71
N GLY A 56 0.29 -7.38 48.00
CA GLY A 56 -0.36 -6.79 49.17
C GLY A 56 -1.89 -6.74 49.11
N TYR A 57 -2.46 -6.63 47.90
CA TYR A 57 -3.91 -6.53 47.68
C TYR A 57 -4.56 -7.86 47.25
N ALA A 58 -3.75 -8.89 46.97
CA ALA A 58 -4.19 -10.20 46.51
C ALA A 58 -5.20 -10.84 47.46
N ILE A 59 -5.05 -10.62 48.76
CA ILE A 59 -5.97 -11.15 49.79
C ILE A 59 -7.40 -10.62 49.64
N GLY A 60 -7.58 -9.43 49.04
CA GLY A 60 -8.90 -8.86 48.74
C GLY A 60 -9.34 -9.09 47.30
N LEU A 61 -8.42 -8.97 46.34
CA LEU A 61 -8.74 -9.04 44.91
C LEU A 61 -9.05 -10.47 44.44
N VAL A 62 -8.39 -11.50 45.00
CA VAL A 62 -8.61 -12.90 44.60
C VAL A 62 -10.00 -13.39 45.03
N PRO A 63 -10.46 -13.18 46.27
CA PRO A 63 -11.84 -13.50 46.65
C PRO A 63 -12.87 -12.70 45.85
N LEU A 64 -12.61 -11.42 45.58
CA LEU A 64 -13.51 -10.58 44.78
C LEU A 64 -13.67 -11.13 43.36
N PHE A 65 -12.56 -11.51 42.72
CA PHE A 65 -12.57 -12.17 41.42
C PHE A 65 -13.38 -13.47 41.43
N ALA A 66 -13.18 -14.31 42.44
CA ALA A 66 -13.93 -15.57 42.58
C ALA A 66 -15.45 -15.32 42.74
N ILE A 67 -15.85 -14.34 43.55
CA ILE A 67 -17.26 -13.99 43.74
C ILE A 67 -17.85 -13.43 42.44
N LEU A 68 -17.13 -12.57 41.73
CA LEU A 68 -17.62 -11.96 40.49
C LEU A 68 -17.75 -12.97 39.35
N THR A 69 -16.83 -13.92 39.23
CA THR A 69 -16.92 -15.01 38.24
C THR A 69 -18.10 -15.94 38.51
N ILE A 70 -18.29 -16.34 39.77
CA ILE A 70 -19.43 -17.17 40.18
C ILE A 70 -20.75 -16.42 39.99
N ALA A 71 -20.82 -15.15 40.38
CA ALA A 71 -21.98 -14.30 40.18
C ALA A 71 -22.28 -14.13 38.68
N ALA A 72 -21.27 -13.89 37.85
CA ALA A 72 -21.44 -13.83 36.40
C ALA A 72 -22.03 -15.14 35.84
N MET A 73 -21.50 -16.30 36.24
CA MET A 73 -22.02 -17.61 35.80
C MET A 73 -23.48 -17.85 36.24
N LEU A 74 -23.82 -17.53 37.49
CA LEU A 74 -25.17 -17.77 38.04
C LEU A 74 -26.22 -16.79 37.51
N LEU A 75 -25.83 -15.54 37.22
CA LEU A 75 -26.71 -14.52 36.66
C LEU A 75 -26.68 -14.51 35.12
N THR A 76 -25.90 -15.37 34.47
CA THR A 76 -25.93 -15.50 33.01
C THR A 76 -27.32 -16.00 32.63
N PRO A 77 -28.12 -15.22 31.88
CA PRO A 77 -29.40 -15.70 31.40
C PRO A 77 -29.16 -16.98 30.60
N LYS A 78 -29.97 -18.02 30.84
CA LYS A 78 -29.97 -19.22 30.00
C LYS A 78 -30.06 -18.74 28.53
N PRO A 79 -29.32 -19.35 27.60
CA PRO A 79 -29.46 -19.03 26.19
C PRO A 79 -30.82 -19.53 25.73
N ASP A 80 -31.86 -18.74 25.98
CA ASP A 80 -33.11 -18.89 25.26
C ASP A 80 -32.80 -18.50 23.82
N ALA A 81 -32.92 -19.52 22.98
CA ALA A 81 -32.50 -19.57 21.61
C ALA A 81 -33.10 -18.42 20.80
N ASP A 82 -32.22 -17.65 20.19
CA ASP A 82 -32.45 -17.13 18.85
C ASP A 82 -31.40 -17.72 17.90
N ILE A 83 -31.27 -19.06 17.98
CA ILE A 83 -30.33 -19.85 17.18
C ILE A 83 -30.69 -19.71 15.69
N GLU A 84 -31.97 -19.54 15.37
CA GLU A 84 -32.43 -19.28 14.00
C GLU A 84 -32.02 -17.91 13.49
N ALA A 85 -32.15 -16.81 14.25
CA ALA A 85 -31.65 -15.52 13.79
C ALA A 85 -30.12 -15.48 13.71
N GLN A 86 -29.42 -16.18 14.60
CA GLN A 86 -27.96 -16.30 14.49
C GLN A 86 -27.55 -17.13 13.27
N SER A 87 -28.25 -18.23 12.98
CA SER A 87 -28.02 -19.05 11.78
C SER A 87 -28.28 -18.27 10.50
N ALA A 88 -29.37 -17.50 10.43
CA ALA A 88 -29.68 -16.63 9.29
C ALA A 88 -28.61 -15.54 9.10
N LYS A 89 -28.10 -14.97 10.19
CA LYS A 89 -27.03 -13.98 10.15
C LYS A 89 -25.69 -14.57 9.69
N ILE A 90 -25.38 -15.78 10.14
CA ILE A 90 -24.19 -16.53 9.71
C ILE A 90 -24.29 -16.86 8.22
N ALA A 91 -25.45 -17.33 7.74
CA ALA A 91 -25.68 -17.59 6.31
C ALA A 91 -25.50 -16.32 5.46
N GLY A 92 -26.06 -15.19 5.90
CA GLY A 92 -25.87 -13.90 5.21
C GLY A 92 -24.41 -13.41 5.21
N LEU A 93 -23.68 -13.66 6.31
CA LEU A 93 -22.24 -13.40 6.38
C LEU A 93 -21.47 -14.29 5.40
N THR A 94 -21.77 -15.59 5.32
CA THR A 94 -21.14 -16.52 4.37
C THR A 94 -21.37 -16.11 2.92
N ASP A 95 -22.59 -15.69 2.57
CA ASP A 95 -22.90 -15.18 1.23
C ASP A 95 -22.19 -13.86 0.93
N SER A 96 -22.08 -12.96 1.91
CA SER A 96 -21.31 -11.73 1.71
C SER A 96 -19.82 -12.00 1.53
N VAL A 97 -19.25 -12.96 2.28
CA VAL A 97 -17.86 -13.38 2.15
C VAL A 97 -17.62 -14.00 0.78
N SER A 98 -18.49 -14.91 0.31
CA SER A 98 -18.33 -15.53 -1.01
C SER A 98 -18.39 -14.49 -2.14
N LYS A 99 -19.30 -13.52 -2.04
CA LYS A 99 -19.40 -12.42 -2.99
C LYS A 99 -18.16 -11.54 -2.98
N VAL A 100 -17.65 -11.16 -1.81
CA VAL A 100 -16.41 -10.38 -1.69
C VAL A 100 -15.21 -11.16 -2.24
N THR A 101 -15.09 -12.45 -1.94
CA THR A 101 -14.05 -13.31 -2.50
C THR A 101 -14.11 -13.35 -4.02
N SER A 102 -15.30 -13.49 -4.61
CA SER A 102 -15.45 -13.47 -6.07
C SER A 102 -15.04 -12.13 -6.69
N GLN A 103 -15.33 -11.02 -6.01
CA GLN A 103 -14.91 -9.69 -6.46
C GLN A 103 -13.40 -9.50 -6.36
N ILE A 104 -12.77 -10.02 -5.29
CA ILE A 104 -11.31 -9.97 -5.13
C ILE A 104 -10.63 -10.76 -6.25
N ILE A 105 -11.12 -11.95 -6.59
CA ILE A 105 -10.56 -12.76 -7.69
C ILE A 105 -10.70 -12.01 -9.02
N ALA A 106 -11.87 -11.46 -9.32
CA ALA A 106 -12.08 -10.70 -10.55
C ALA A 106 -11.18 -9.45 -10.65
N LEU A 107 -10.98 -8.74 -9.53
CA LEU A 107 -10.07 -7.60 -9.48
C LEU A 107 -8.61 -8.03 -9.65
N GLN A 108 -8.22 -9.17 -9.08
CA GLN A 108 -6.88 -9.72 -9.22
C GLN A 108 -6.58 -10.09 -10.69
N ASP A 109 -7.50 -10.79 -11.36
CA ASP A 109 -7.38 -11.14 -12.77
C ASP A 109 -7.27 -9.90 -13.67
N GLN A 110 -8.07 -8.87 -13.37
CA GLN A 110 -8.03 -7.61 -14.11
C GLN A 110 -6.69 -6.88 -13.91
N LEU A 111 -6.15 -6.89 -12.69
CA LEU A 111 -4.89 -6.23 -12.34
C LEU A 111 -3.70 -6.96 -12.98
N ASP A 112 -3.70 -8.29 -12.99
CA ASP A 112 -2.68 -9.11 -13.67
C ASP A 112 -2.72 -8.90 -15.19
N SER A 113 -3.93 -8.82 -15.79
CA SER A 113 -4.08 -8.52 -17.22
C SER A 113 -3.57 -7.13 -17.58
N LEU A 114 -3.91 -6.10 -16.79
CA LEU A 114 -3.46 -4.73 -17.03
C LEU A 114 -1.93 -4.61 -16.87
N ASN A 115 -1.37 -5.18 -15.81
CA ASN A 115 0.07 -5.17 -15.59
C ASN A 115 0.84 -5.90 -16.70
N GLY A 116 0.32 -7.03 -17.18
CA GLY A 116 0.92 -7.76 -18.30
C GLY A 116 0.93 -6.92 -19.57
N GLN A 117 -0.23 -6.38 -19.95
CA GLN A 117 -0.39 -5.58 -21.18
C GLN A 117 0.41 -4.28 -21.13
N ASP A 118 0.41 -3.55 -20.02
CA ASP A 118 1.15 -2.30 -19.87
C ASP A 118 2.66 -2.55 -19.91
N ASN A 119 3.15 -3.62 -19.29
CA ASN A 119 4.57 -3.94 -19.30
C ASN A 119 5.06 -4.31 -20.71
N GLU A 120 4.28 -5.12 -21.44
CA GLU A 120 4.59 -5.45 -22.83
C GLU A 120 4.56 -4.22 -23.74
N THR A 121 3.55 -3.35 -23.57
CA THR A 121 3.42 -2.11 -24.33
C THR A 121 4.59 -1.16 -24.05
N LEU A 122 4.95 -0.97 -22.78
CA LEU A 122 6.08 -0.15 -22.37
C LEU A 122 7.41 -0.70 -22.89
N ARG A 123 7.60 -2.03 -22.89
CA ARG A 123 8.78 -2.66 -23.49
C ARG A 123 8.84 -2.47 -25.00
N ALA A 124 7.72 -2.60 -25.70
CA ALA A 124 7.65 -2.37 -27.14
C ALA A 124 8.01 -0.91 -27.48
N ARG A 125 7.44 0.05 -26.75
CA ARG A 125 7.76 1.49 -26.90
C ARG A 125 9.22 1.80 -26.58
N ASN A 126 9.79 1.20 -25.53
CA ASN A 126 11.21 1.39 -25.23
C ASN A 126 12.11 0.87 -26.36
N LYS A 127 11.81 -0.31 -26.93
CA LYS A 127 12.55 -0.84 -28.08
C LYS A 127 12.43 0.06 -29.31
N GLU A 128 11.23 0.58 -29.58
CA GLU A 128 10.98 1.52 -30.67
C GLU A 128 11.79 2.82 -30.49
N LEU A 129 11.73 3.42 -29.30
CA LEU A 129 12.50 4.63 -28.97
C LEU A 129 14.01 4.39 -29.06
N GLN A 130 14.48 3.21 -28.62
CA GLN A 130 15.90 2.86 -28.73
C GLN A 130 16.34 2.73 -30.19
N ALA A 131 15.52 2.11 -31.04
CA ALA A 131 15.79 2.00 -32.47
C ALA A 131 15.78 3.38 -33.16
N GLU A 132 14.86 4.27 -32.78
CA GLU A 132 14.81 5.65 -33.29
C GLU A 132 16.06 6.45 -32.88
N LEU A 133 16.51 6.29 -31.64
CA LEU A 133 17.69 6.96 -31.11
C LEU A 133 18.98 6.47 -31.82
N ASP A 134 19.09 5.17 -32.08
CA ASP A 134 20.18 4.60 -32.87
C ASP A 134 20.18 5.09 -34.32
N ALA A 135 19.00 5.22 -34.94
CA ALA A 135 18.85 5.76 -36.29
C ALA A 135 19.27 7.23 -36.36
N ILE A 136 18.86 8.06 -35.39
CA ILE A 136 19.26 9.47 -35.30
C ILE A 136 20.79 9.57 -35.17
N HIS A 137 21.39 8.78 -34.28
CA HIS A 137 22.84 8.77 -34.11
C HIS A 137 23.59 8.32 -35.37
N GLN A 138 23.04 7.39 -36.16
CA GLN A 138 23.63 7.02 -37.45
C GLN A 138 23.58 8.18 -38.44
N VAL A 139 22.41 8.82 -38.59
CA VAL A 139 22.23 9.97 -39.49
C VAL A 139 23.15 11.13 -39.10
N GLU A 140 23.31 11.39 -37.80
CA GLU A 140 24.21 12.43 -37.31
C GLU A 140 25.68 12.11 -37.62
N ARG A 141 26.12 10.86 -37.41
CA ARG A 141 27.47 10.42 -37.79
C ARG A 141 27.71 10.58 -39.30
N ASP A 142 26.81 10.09 -40.13
CA ASP A 142 26.94 10.19 -41.59
C ASP A 142 27.01 11.65 -42.05
N LYS A 143 26.24 12.54 -41.40
CA LYS A 143 26.29 13.98 -41.67
C LYS A 143 27.62 14.59 -41.26
N VAL A 144 28.13 14.26 -40.08
CA VAL A 144 29.43 14.73 -39.59
C VAL A 144 30.55 14.25 -40.50
N ASP A 145 30.54 12.97 -40.88
CA ASP A 145 31.53 12.39 -41.80
C ASP A 145 31.48 13.07 -43.18
N GLY A 146 30.27 13.34 -43.69
CA GLY A 146 30.09 14.11 -44.93
C GLY A 146 30.63 15.54 -44.84
N GLN A 147 30.47 16.22 -43.69
CA GLN A 147 31.03 17.55 -43.46
C GLN A 147 32.56 17.51 -43.35
N ILE A 148 33.12 16.51 -42.68
CA ILE A 148 34.57 16.31 -42.57
C ILE A 148 35.18 16.13 -43.97
N GLU A 149 34.57 15.29 -44.81
CA GLU A 149 35.05 15.05 -46.16
C GLU A 149 34.94 16.31 -47.04
N ALA A 150 33.86 17.08 -46.91
CA ALA A 150 33.71 18.36 -47.61
C ALA A 150 34.78 19.39 -47.18
N LEU A 151 35.05 19.48 -45.87
CA LEU A 151 36.11 20.34 -45.35
C LEU A 151 37.49 19.88 -45.81
N ARG A 152 37.74 18.56 -45.88
CA ARG A 152 38.98 17.99 -46.38
C ARG A 152 39.22 18.37 -47.84
N LYS A 153 38.23 18.21 -48.71
CA LYS A 153 38.33 18.65 -50.11
C LYS A 153 38.57 20.15 -50.25
N ARG A 154 37.89 20.96 -49.44
CA ARG A 154 38.10 22.42 -49.45
C ARG A 154 39.53 22.78 -49.00
N ASN A 155 40.07 22.08 -48.01
CA ASN A 155 41.47 22.26 -47.61
C ASN A 155 42.46 21.84 -48.70
N GLU A 156 42.24 20.69 -49.35
CA GLU A 156 43.07 20.24 -50.48
C GLU A 156 43.06 21.26 -51.62
N GLU A 157 41.88 21.80 -51.97
CA GLU A 157 41.72 22.84 -52.98
C GLU A 157 42.43 24.14 -52.58
N LEU A 158 42.29 24.59 -51.32
CA LEU A 158 42.99 25.77 -50.82
C LEU A 158 44.51 25.56 -50.84
N GLU A 159 45.03 24.38 -50.50
CA GLU A 159 46.45 24.07 -50.59
C GLU A 159 46.97 24.13 -52.03
N GLU A 160 46.22 23.63 -53.01
CA GLU A 160 46.57 23.72 -54.43
C GLU A 160 46.59 25.17 -54.91
N GLN A 161 45.60 25.98 -54.51
CA GLN A 161 45.57 27.40 -54.80
C GLN A 161 46.80 28.11 -54.19
N ILE A 162 47.17 27.79 -52.95
CA ILE A 162 48.33 28.38 -52.27
C ILE A 162 49.61 28.01 -53.01
N LYS A 163 49.79 26.74 -53.39
CA LYS A 163 50.95 26.28 -54.17
C LYS A 163 51.05 27.03 -55.49
N THR A 164 49.95 27.13 -56.23
CA THR A 164 49.90 27.83 -57.53
C THR A 164 50.23 29.30 -57.36
N TRP A 165 49.63 29.98 -56.39
CA TRP A 165 49.93 31.37 -56.08
C TRP A 165 51.39 31.57 -55.69
N ALA A 166 51.95 30.68 -54.87
CA ALA A 166 53.36 30.75 -54.46
C ALA A 166 54.30 30.62 -55.67
N PHE A 167 54.04 29.69 -56.60
CA PHE A 167 54.82 29.57 -57.84
C PHE A 167 54.71 30.83 -58.71
N GLU A 168 53.51 31.37 -58.90
CA GLU A 168 53.32 32.61 -59.65
C GLU A 168 54.00 33.81 -58.99
N ALA A 169 53.90 33.93 -57.67
CA ALA A 169 54.51 35.01 -56.90
C ALA A 169 56.04 34.98 -57.02
N VAL A 170 56.64 33.80 -56.88
CA VAL A 170 58.08 33.61 -57.09
C VAL A 170 58.46 33.95 -58.53
N GLY A 171 57.74 33.42 -59.52
CA GLY A 171 57.97 33.71 -60.94
C GLY A 171 57.94 35.21 -61.25
N LYS A 172 56.90 35.92 -60.80
CA LYS A 172 56.74 37.38 -60.99
C LYS A 172 57.82 38.18 -60.26
N SER A 173 58.21 37.77 -59.06
CA SER A 173 59.29 38.43 -58.32
C SER A 173 60.64 38.31 -59.03
N VAL A 174 60.93 37.15 -59.64
CA VAL A 174 62.16 36.93 -60.43
C VAL A 174 62.15 37.78 -61.71
N SER A 175 60.99 38.00 -62.33
CA SER A 175 60.85 38.85 -63.51
C SER A 175 60.67 40.35 -63.20
N GLY A 176 60.70 40.76 -61.92
CA GLY A 176 60.57 42.16 -61.51
C GLY A 176 59.14 42.74 -61.57
N GLU A 177 58.12 41.89 -61.63
CA GLU A 177 56.70 42.25 -61.77
C GLU A 177 55.97 42.22 -60.40
N GLN A 178 54.94 43.06 -60.19
CA GLN A 178 54.20 43.10 -58.92
C GLN A 178 53.28 41.88 -58.73
N VAL A 179 53.39 41.24 -57.55
CA VAL A 179 52.54 40.10 -57.16
C VAL A 179 51.19 40.59 -56.64
N LYS A 180 50.08 40.06 -57.17
CA LYS A 180 48.73 40.34 -56.67
C LYS A 180 48.42 39.48 -55.43
N PRO A 181 47.70 40.01 -54.42
CA PRO A 181 47.32 39.25 -53.24
C PRO A 181 46.34 38.14 -53.61
N MET A 182 46.47 37.01 -52.92
CA MET A 182 45.58 35.86 -53.07
C MET A 182 44.15 36.25 -52.68
N LYS A 183 43.17 35.98 -53.54
CA LYS A 183 41.75 36.16 -53.22
C LYS A 183 41.20 34.85 -52.64
N ALA A 184 40.72 34.88 -51.41
CA ALA A 184 40.00 33.77 -50.82
C ALA A 184 38.62 33.62 -51.49
N ALA A 185 38.21 32.37 -51.74
CA ALA A 185 36.88 31.99 -52.22
C ALA A 185 35.95 31.56 -51.07
#